data_AF-A0A250XN68-F1
#
_entry.id   AF-A0A250XN68-F1
#
_cell.length_a   1.000
_cell.length_b   1.000
_cell.length_c   1.000
_cell.angle_alpha   90.00
_cell.angle_beta   90.00
_cell.angle_gamma   90.00
#
_symmetry.space_group_name_H-M   'P 1'
#
loop_
_entity.id
_entity.type
_entity.pdbx_description
1 polymer ?
#
loop_
_entity_poly.entity_id
_entity_poly.type
_entity_poly.pdbx_seq_one_letter_code
_entity_poly.pdbx_strand_id
1 'polypeptide(L)'
;MKARSVASNLVADTYVGNVRLQDRVRDREFCPRDLARMTADHVHPERWRQVVEAKVRRDEYLSNAKPAATTDQFRCSRCKHRECSYMELQTRSCDEPASLFICCLRCMFRVRTPPHDTRQMPPRKSANAAAAANAAANAAATGNPPIAVAEVNALPSDTETDDVLPPSGSTATSVMEKVVHALSVVKGLANELKEVQVLLKVLQKEVKRGGGRRVFNSGVPRKPSGFAVPTSLSEEMCDFLGVDKTTQMARKDVTRQITQYVKDKGLYDESDKRVILPDARLTQLLSVSNGDRVTYFNLQTHIKQHFVRAAPAPATATATATAPATAAA
;
A
#
# COMPACT_ATOMS: atom_id res chain seq x y z
N MET A 1 31.62 -8.75 17.30
CA MET A 1 30.52 -7.76 17.49
C MET A 1 29.60 -8.12 18.65
N LYS A 2 28.98 -9.31 18.70
CA LYS A 2 28.03 -9.69 19.78
C LYS A 2 28.64 -9.75 21.19
N ALA A 3 29.87 -10.24 21.36
CA ALA A 3 30.54 -10.28 22.66
C ALA A 3 30.68 -8.90 23.32
N ARG A 4 30.93 -7.84 22.53
CA ARG A 4 30.97 -6.45 23.03
C ARG A 4 29.58 -5.98 23.46
N SER A 5 28.55 -6.27 22.67
CA SER A 5 27.16 -5.94 23.03
C SER A 5 26.74 -6.61 24.34
N VAL A 6 27.04 -7.90 24.50
CA VAL A 6 26.73 -8.64 25.73
C VAL A 6 27.51 -8.10 26.91
N ALA A 7 28.81 -7.84 26.77
CA ALA A 7 29.63 -7.24 27.83
C ALA A 7 29.12 -5.85 28.25
N SER A 8 28.73 -5.00 27.29
CA SER A 8 28.11 -3.70 27.60
C SER A 8 26.75 -3.84 28.28
N ASN A 9 25.96 -4.86 27.96
CA ASN A 9 24.69 -5.09 28.67
C ASN A 9 24.88 -5.66 30.09
N LEU A 10 25.99 -6.36 30.34
CA LEU A 10 26.28 -6.94 31.65
C LEU A 10 26.87 -5.94 32.63
N VAL A 11 27.48 -4.84 32.18
CA VAL A 11 28.09 -3.83 33.07
C VAL A 11 27.10 -2.69 33.29
N ALA A 12 26.69 -2.50 34.55
CA ALA A 12 25.71 -1.48 34.95
C ALA A 12 26.16 -0.04 34.67
N ASP A 13 27.47 0.23 34.74
CA ASP A 13 28.09 1.56 34.56
C ASP A 13 28.28 1.98 33.08
N THR A 14 27.66 1.27 32.15
CA THR A 14 27.75 1.60 30.72
C THR A 14 26.50 2.32 30.23
N TYR A 15 26.60 2.95 29.05
CA TYR A 15 25.51 3.62 28.34
C TYR A 15 24.22 2.78 28.14
N VAL A 16 24.27 1.46 28.32
CA VAL A 16 23.09 0.60 28.15
C VAL A 16 22.24 0.54 29.42
N GLY A 17 22.83 0.70 30.62
CA GLY A 17 22.12 0.85 31.89
C GLY A 17 21.26 -0.35 32.32
N ASN A 18 21.58 -1.57 31.88
CA ASN A 18 20.78 -2.76 32.17
C ASN A 18 21.14 -3.38 33.53
N VAL A 19 20.45 -2.94 34.58
CA VAL A 19 20.72 -3.38 35.95
C VAL A 19 20.20 -4.81 36.20
N ARG A 20 19.06 -5.16 35.59
CA ARG A 20 18.32 -6.40 35.86
C ARG A 20 18.95 -7.63 35.22
N LEU A 21 19.78 -7.48 34.19
CA LEU A 21 20.34 -8.62 33.47
C LEU A 21 21.28 -9.48 34.33
N GLN A 22 22.05 -8.87 35.23
CA GLN A 22 22.95 -9.61 36.12
C GLN A 22 22.17 -10.51 37.09
N ASP A 23 21.08 -9.98 37.66
CA ASP A 23 20.24 -10.72 38.59
C ASP A 23 19.57 -11.90 37.89
N ARG A 24 19.03 -11.69 36.69
CA ARG A 24 18.40 -12.78 35.91
C ARG A 24 19.36 -13.90 35.51
N VAL A 25 20.64 -13.58 35.30
CA VAL A 25 21.70 -14.58 35.08
C VAL A 25 21.99 -15.37 36.36
N ARG A 26 22.02 -14.69 37.51
CA ARG A 26 22.24 -15.31 38.83
C ARG A 26 21.06 -16.20 39.23
N ASP A 27 19.85 -15.75 38.94
CA ASP A 27 18.58 -16.47 39.15
C ASP A 27 18.40 -17.64 38.18
N ARG A 28 19.33 -17.84 37.24
CA ARG A 28 19.33 -18.89 36.22
C ARG A 28 18.07 -18.90 35.34
N GLU A 29 17.47 -17.74 35.08
CA GLU A 29 16.32 -17.61 34.18
C GLU A 29 16.68 -18.02 32.73
N PHE A 30 17.95 -17.92 32.34
CA PHE A 30 18.45 -18.34 31.04
C PHE A 30 19.88 -18.85 31.12
N CYS A 31 20.22 -19.81 30.24
CA CYS A 31 21.58 -20.34 30.17
C CYS A 31 22.55 -19.27 29.65
N PRO A 32 23.77 -19.15 30.22
CA PRO A 32 24.79 -18.21 29.73
C PRO A 32 25.14 -18.41 28.24
N ARG A 33 24.96 -19.64 27.73
CA ARG A 33 25.13 -19.97 26.31
C ARG A 33 24.14 -19.26 25.40
N ASP A 34 22.91 -19.08 25.87
CA ASP A 34 21.81 -18.52 25.07
C ASP A 34 21.88 -17.00 25.00
N LEU A 35 22.49 -16.34 26.00
CA LEU A 35 22.74 -14.90 26.02
C LEU A 35 23.53 -14.43 24.79
N ALA A 36 24.42 -15.27 24.25
CA ALA A 36 25.17 -14.97 23.02
C ALA A 36 24.32 -15.02 21.74
N ARG A 37 23.17 -15.71 21.78
CA ARG A 37 22.29 -15.93 20.63
C ARG A 37 21.05 -15.05 20.66
N MET A 38 20.61 -14.62 21.84
CA MET A 38 19.45 -13.76 22.04
C MET A 38 19.53 -12.43 21.29
N THR A 39 18.37 -11.91 20.92
CA THR A 39 18.18 -10.61 20.31
C THR A 39 18.09 -9.51 21.38
N ALA A 40 18.35 -8.26 20.98
CA ALA A 40 18.51 -7.14 21.92
C ALA A 40 17.24 -6.84 22.76
N ASP A 41 16.07 -7.12 22.18
CA ASP A 41 14.75 -7.04 22.82
C ASP A 41 14.61 -7.99 24.01
N HIS A 42 15.11 -9.22 23.91
CA HIS A 42 15.05 -10.18 25.01
C HIS A 42 16.12 -9.96 26.09
N VAL A 43 17.25 -9.33 25.73
CA VAL A 43 18.32 -8.97 26.67
C VAL A 43 17.92 -7.78 27.55
N HIS A 44 17.22 -6.79 27.00
CA HIS A 44 16.76 -5.62 27.75
C HIS A 44 15.28 -5.29 27.47
N PRO A 45 14.34 -6.08 28.01
CA PRO A 45 12.92 -5.94 27.70
C PRO A 45 12.36 -4.58 28.12
N GLU A 46 12.79 -3.98 29.22
CA GLU A 46 12.26 -2.70 29.73
C GLU A 46 12.53 -1.54 28.75
N ARG A 47 13.71 -1.51 28.14
CA ARG A 47 14.10 -0.45 27.18
C ARG A 47 13.44 -0.64 25.83
N TRP A 48 13.36 -1.88 25.36
CA TRP A 48 12.84 -2.17 24.01
C TRP A 48 11.33 -2.36 23.98
N ARG A 49 10.64 -2.49 25.12
CA ARG A 49 9.19 -2.72 25.21
C ARG A 49 8.39 -1.77 24.33
N GLN A 50 8.57 -0.46 24.51
CA GLN A 50 7.82 0.55 23.76
C GLN A 50 8.09 0.47 22.25
N VAL A 51 9.34 0.21 21.86
CA VAL A 51 9.73 0.12 20.45
C VAL A 51 9.17 -1.14 19.81
N VAL A 52 9.21 -2.26 20.53
CA VAL A 52 8.66 -3.55 20.09
C VAL A 52 7.15 -3.48 19.99
N GLU A 53 6.46 -2.97 21.02
CA GLU A 53 5.00 -2.77 20.99
C GLU A 53 4.57 -1.83 19.87
N ALA A 54 5.29 -0.72 19.67
CA ALA A 54 5.01 0.19 18.56
C ALA A 54 5.21 -0.48 17.19
N LYS A 55 6.20 -1.39 17.07
CA LYS A 55 6.44 -2.16 15.85
C LYS A 55 5.33 -3.18 15.63
N VAL A 56 4.99 -3.97 16.65
CA VAL A 56 3.88 -4.94 16.61
C VAL A 56 2.57 -4.25 16.24
N ARG A 57 2.24 -3.13 16.89
CA ARG A 57 1.04 -2.33 16.58
C ARG A 57 1.03 -1.83 15.13
N ARG A 58 2.19 -1.39 14.62
CA ARG A 58 2.32 -0.97 13.22
C ARG A 58 2.09 -2.14 12.26
N ASP A 59 2.69 -3.29 12.57
CA ASP A 59 2.60 -4.50 11.75
C ASP A 59 1.17 -5.06 11.78
N GLU A 60 0.50 -5.06 12.93
CA GLU A 60 -0.91 -5.38 13.09
C GLU A 60 -1.81 -4.42 12.32
N TYR A 61 -1.57 -3.10 12.39
CA TYR A 61 -2.33 -2.14 11.60
C TYR A 61 -2.15 -2.38 10.09
N LEU A 62 -0.93 -2.73 9.66
CA LEU A 62 -0.63 -3.00 8.25
C LEU A 62 -1.27 -4.31 7.78
N SER A 63 -1.33 -5.32 8.65
CA SER A 63 -1.93 -6.63 8.39
C SER A 63 -3.47 -6.58 8.43
N ASN A 64 -4.02 -5.90 9.44
CA ASN A 64 -5.46 -5.68 9.62
C ASN A 64 -5.99 -4.49 8.82
N ALA A 65 -5.16 -3.84 8.00
CA ALA A 65 -5.59 -2.85 7.04
C ALA A 65 -6.61 -3.53 6.12
N LYS A 66 -7.90 -3.24 6.37
CA LYS A 66 -9.03 -3.89 5.71
C LYS A 66 -8.75 -3.91 4.20
N PRO A 67 -8.80 -5.08 3.53
CA PRO A 67 -8.74 -5.09 2.09
C PRO A 67 -9.84 -4.16 1.58
N ALA A 68 -9.51 -3.30 0.62
CA ALA A 68 -10.48 -2.39 0.02
C ALA A 68 -11.75 -3.18 -0.32
N ALA A 69 -12.92 -2.68 0.06
CA ALA A 69 -14.19 -3.38 -0.11
C ALA A 69 -14.26 -3.95 -1.53
N THR A 70 -14.10 -5.27 -1.63
CA THR A 70 -13.95 -5.96 -2.91
C THR A 70 -15.30 -6.54 -3.27
N THR A 71 -15.84 -6.13 -4.41
CA THR A 71 -17.06 -6.67 -4.99
C THR A 71 -16.72 -7.51 -6.22
N ASP A 72 -17.38 -8.65 -6.38
CA ASP A 72 -17.28 -9.51 -7.57
C ASP A 72 -18.35 -9.20 -8.63
N GLN A 73 -19.15 -8.15 -8.42
CA GLN A 73 -20.21 -7.74 -9.33
C GLN A 73 -19.67 -7.29 -10.69
N PHE A 74 -18.46 -6.70 -10.71
CA PHE A 74 -17.87 -6.13 -11.91
C PHE A 74 -16.67 -6.95 -12.40
N ARG A 75 -16.61 -7.24 -13.70
CA ARG A 75 -15.45 -7.85 -14.35
C ARG A 75 -14.62 -6.78 -15.07
N CYS A 76 -13.34 -6.69 -14.75
CA CYS A 76 -12.46 -5.72 -15.41
C CYS A 76 -12.30 -6.01 -16.91
N SER A 77 -12.57 -5.02 -17.77
CA SER A 77 -12.40 -5.17 -19.23
C SER A 77 -10.93 -5.38 -19.65
N ARG A 78 -9.97 -4.90 -18.85
CA ARG A 78 -8.53 -4.99 -19.14
C ARG A 78 -7.92 -6.32 -18.74
N CYS A 79 -8.12 -6.77 -17.49
CA CYS A 79 -7.50 -8.00 -16.97
C CYS A 79 -8.47 -9.16 -16.75
N LYS A 80 -9.77 -8.96 -17.00
CA LYS A 80 -10.84 -9.98 -16.90
C LYS A 80 -11.09 -10.58 -15.50
N HIS A 81 -10.38 -10.11 -14.48
CA HIS A 81 -10.64 -10.45 -13.07
C HIS A 81 -11.81 -9.66 -12.50
N ARG A 82 -12.41 -10.21 -11.45
CA ARG A 82 -13.60 -9.64 -10.78
C ARG A 82 -13.31 -8.91 -9.48
N GLU A 83 -12.06 -8.92 -9.01
CA GLU A 83 -11.61 -8.17 -7.84
C GLU A 83 -11.64 -6.65 -8.13
N CYS A 84 -12.80 -6.02 -7.91
CA CYS A 84 -13.03 -4.60 -8.13
C CYS A 84 -13.51 -3.92 -6.85
N SER A 85 -13.13 -2.67 -6.66
CA SER A 85 -13.73 -1.74 -5.68
C SER A 85 -14.63 -0.76 -6.44
N TYR A 86 -15.75 -0.36 -5.86
CA TYR A 86 -16.65 0.61 -6.47
C TYR A 86 -17.03 1.71 -5.48
N MET A 87 -17.34 2.91 -5.98
CA MET A 87 -17.84 4.02 -5.19
C MET A 87 -19.00 4.74 -5.87
N GLU A 88 -20.07 4.95 -5.10
CA GLU A 88 -21.24 5.83 -5.28
C GLU A 88 -20.89 7.33 -5.33
N LEU A 89 -20.87 8.02 -6.49
CA LEU A 89 -20.72 9.49 -6.51
C LEU A 89 -21.78 10.19 -7.38
N GLN A 90 -22.55 11.10 -6.77
CA GLN A 90 -23.44 12.02 -7.47
C GLN A 90 -22.61 13.04 -8.25
N THR A 91 -22.69 12.98 -9.58
CA THR A 91 -21.90 13.85 -10.48
C THR A 91 -22.79 14.64 -11.45
N ARG A 92 -24.11 14.56 -11.25
CA ARG A 92 -25.18 15.17 -12.06
C ARG A 92 -26.29 15.68 -11.12
N SER A 93 -27.33 16.31 -11.68
CA SER A 93 -28.48 16.84 -10.94
C SER A 93 -29.17 15.77 -10.08
N CYS A 94 -29.95 16.20 -9.08
CA CYS A 94 -30.65 15.31 -8.16
C CYS A 94 -31.64 14.35 -8.83
N ASP A 95 -32.12 14.69 -10.02
CA ASP A 95 -33.05 13.87 -10.80
C ASP A 95 -32.37 12.69 -11.53
N GLU A 96 -31.03 12.62 -11.51
CA GLU A 96 -30.28 11.50 -12.11
C GLU A 96 -29.64 10.62 -11.04
N PRO A 97 -29.57 9.28 -11.23
CA PRO A 97 -28.99 8.41 -10.24
C PRO A 97 -27.45 8.58 -10.15
N ALA A 98 -26.87 8.25 -9.00
CA ALA A 98 -25.45 8.42 -8.74
C ALA A 98 -24.58 7.63 -9.74
N SER A 99 -23.45 8.22 -10.16
CA SER A 99 -22.51 7.55 -11.05
C SER A 99 -21.61 6.58 -10.29
N LEU A 100 -21.42 5.39 -10.85
CA LEU A 100 -20.55 4.35 -10.30
C LEU A 100 -19.12 4.53 -10.81
N PHE A 101 -18.15 4.62 -9.88
CA PHE A 101 -16.73 4.60 -10.19
C PHE A 101 -16.12 3.26 -9.78
N ILE A 102 -15.73 2.45 -10.76
CA ILE A 102 -15.20 1.10 -10.55
C ILE A 102 -13.69 1.09 -10.76
N CYS A 103 -12.94 0.54 -9.81
CA CYS A 103 -11.49 0.41 -9.85
C CYS A 103 -11.06 -1.05 -9.62
N CYS A 104 -10.40 -1.65 -10.62
CA CYS A 104 -9.87 -3.00 -10.51
C CYS A 104 -8.65 -3.03 -9.58
N LEU A 105 -8.68 -3.88 -8.54
CA LEU A 105 -7.60 -3.96 -7.55
C LEU A 105 -6.33 -4.64 -8.08
N ARG A 106 -6.43 -5.35 -9.21
CA ARG A 106 -5.31 -6.11 -9.78
C ARG A 106 -4.52 -5.37 -10.85
N CYS A 107 -5.21 -4.62 -11.72
CA CYS A 107 -4.58 -3.86 -12.81
C CYS A 107 -4.74 -2.34 -12.68
N MET A 108 -5.41 -1.88 -11.62
CA MET A 108 -5.67 -0.45 -11.33
C MET A 108 -6.40 0.28 -12.47
N PHE A 109 -7.10 -0.45 -13.34
CA PHE A 109 -7.97 0.13 -14.36
C PHE A 109 -9.20 0.73 -13.70
N ARG A 110 -9.51 1.98 -14.05
CA ARG A 110 -10.64 2.74 -13.51
C ARG A 110 -11.61 3.08 -14.63
N VAL A 111 -12.89 2.85 -14.39
CA VAL A 111 -13.99 3.17 -15.32
C VAL A 111 -15.11 3.87 -14.58
N ARG A 112 -15.80 4.78 -15.26
CA ARG A 112 -17.05 5.39 -14.81
C ARG A 112 -18.18 4.75 -15.61
N THR A 113 -19.15 4.15 -14.93
CA THR A 113 -20.34 3.58 -15.57
C THR A 113 -21.57 4.41 -15.20
N PRO A 114 -22.45 4.73 -16.17
CA PRO A 114 -23.72 5.39 -15.88
C PRO A 114 -24.63 4.44 -15.08
N PRO A 115 -25.55 4.99 -14.26
CA PRO A 115 -26.31 4.24 -13.26
C PRO A 115 -27.21 3.11 -13.81
N HIS A 116 -27.61 3.19 -15.09
CA HIS A 116 -28.50 2.21 -15.71
C HIS A 116 -27.80 1.14 -16.55
N ASP A 117 -26.48 1.25 -16.77
CA ASP A 117 -25.73 0.31 -17.60
C ASP A 117 -24.98 -0.73 -16.76
N THR A 118 -25.71 -1.35 -15.83
CA THR A 118 -25.28 -2.62 -15.21
C THR A 118 -25.39 -3.79 -16.19
N ARG A 119 -25.93 -3.56 -17.40
CA ARG A 119 -26.21 -4.57 -18.44
C ARG A 119 -25.00 -4.98 -19.29
N GLN A 120 -23.86 -4.29 -19.22
CA GLN A 120 -22.64 -4.73 -19.92
C GLN A 120 -21.69 -5.59 -19.08
N MET A 121 -22.21 -6.30 -18.07
CA MET A 121 -21.53 -7.47 -17.55
C MET A 121 -22.55 -8.60 -17.46
N PRO A 122 -22.35 -9.74 -18.16
CA PRO A 122 -23.31 -10.81 -18.07
C PRO A 122 -23.48 -11.20 -16.59
N PRO A 123 -24.72 -11.29 -16.08
CA PRO A 123 -24.94 -11.90 -14.79
C PRO A 123 -24.30 -13.29 -14.81
N ARG A 124 -23.82 -13.73 -13.65
CA ARG A 124 -23.30 -15.09 -13.46
C ARG A 124 -24.34 -16.03 -14.06
N LYS A 125 -24.07 -16.66 -15.21
CA LYS A 125 -24.95 -17.71 -15.75
C LYS A 125 -25.19 -18.67 -14.60
N SER A 126 -26.45 -18.83 -14.22
CA SER A 126 -26.89 -19.72 -13.16
C SER A 126 -26.58 -21.15 -13.57
N ALA A 127 -25.35 -21.57 -13.35
CA ALA A 127 -24.94 -22.95 -13.34
C ALA A 127 -24.43 -23.24 -11.93
N ASN A 128 -25.24 -24.05 -11.25
CA ASN A 128 -24.96 -24.83 -10.05
C ASN A 128 -25.17 -24.13 -8.70
N ALA A 129 -26.39 -24.35 -8.18
CA ALA A 129 -26.79 -24.28 -6.78
C ALA A 129 -26.01 -25.23 -5.84
N ALA A 130 -25.06 -26.03 -6.35
CA ALA A 130 -24.27 -26.96 -5.55
C ALA A 130 -23.08 -26.31 -4.80
N ALA A 131 -22.68 -25.07 -5.14
CA ALA A 131 -21.54 -24.40 -4.50
C ALA A 131 -21.90 -23.57 -3.26
N ALA A 132 -23.18 -23.22 -3.07
CA ALA A 132 -23.64 -22.43 -1.93
C ALA A 132 -23.74 -23.24 -0.62
N ALA A 133 -23.85 -24.57 -0.71
CA ALA A 133 -23.88 -25.45 0.47
C ALA A 133 -22.50 -25.57 1.17
N ASN A 134 -21.40 -25.47 0.41
CA ASN A 134 -20.05 -25.65 0.96
C ASN A 134 -19.42 -24.39 1.56
N ALA A 135 -20.05 -23.22 1.40
CA ALA A 135 -19.60 -21.96 2.01
C ALA A 135 -20.19 -21.73 3.41
N ALA A 136 -21.34 -22.36 3.73
CA ALA A 136 -21.95 -22.26 5.05
C ALA A 136 -21.32 -23.20 6.10
N ALA A 137 -20.68 -24.30 5.67
CA ALA A 137 -20.07 -25.28 6.57
C ALA A 137 -18.72 -24.82 7.18
N ASN A 138 -17.99 -23.92 6.50
CA ASN A 138 -16.67 -23.44 6.98
C ASN A 138 -16.72 -22.18 7.85
N ALA A 139 -17.91 -21.64 8.16
CA ALA A 139 -18.09 -20.47 9.03
C ALA A 139 -18.40 -20.83 10.49
N ALA A 140 -18.58 -22.11 10.83
CA ALA A 140 -19.00 -22.56 12.17
C ALA A 140 -17.88 -23.16 13.04
N ALA A 141 -16.64 -23.29 12.55
CA ALA A 141 -15.53 -23.90 13.30
C ALA A 141 -14.47 -22.85 13.66
N THR A 142 -14.80 -21.92 14.54
CA THR A 142 -13.79 -21.15 15.29
C THR A 142 -14.35 -20.78 16.66
N GLY A 143 -14.36 -21.77 17.55
CA GLY A 143 -14.51 -21.57 18.98
C GLY A 143 -13.50 -22.47 19.66
N ASN A 144 -12.46 -21.89 20.24
CA ASN A 144 -11.51 -22.63 21.06
C ASN A 144 -11.72 -22.17 22.51
N PRO A 145 -12.00 -23.10 23.44
CA PRO A 145 -11.50 -22.97 24.80
C PRO A 145 -11.03 -24.35 25.35
N PRO A 146 -10.49 -24.43 26.57
CA PRO A 146 -9.07 -24.29 26.90
C PRO A 146 -8.44 -25.61 27.34
N ILE A 147 -7.11 -25.59 27.43
CA ILE A 147 -6.24 -26.67 27.91
C ILE A 147 -6.46 -26.90 29.42
N ALA A 148 -6.66 -28.16 29.82
CA ALA A 148 -6.51 -28.63 31.19
C ALA A 148 -5.66 -29.92 31.24
N VAL A 149 -4.87 -30.02 32.30
CA VAL A 149 -3.75 -30.94 32.57
C VAL A 149 -4.16 -32.17 33.40
N ALA A 150 -3.29 -33.20 33.35
CA ALA A 150 -3.19 -34.40 34.23
C ALA A 150 -4.22 -35.53 33.95
N GLU A 151 -3.95 -36.83 34.12
CA GLU A 151 -3.02 -37.54 35.02
C GLU A 151 -2.73 -38.98 34.54
N VAL A 152 -1.69 -39.57 35.13
CA VAL A 152 -1.10 -40.91 34.98
C VAL A 152 -1.97 -42.06 35.53
N ASN A 153 -1.73 -43.27 35.01
CA ASN A 153 -1.85 -44.62 35.62
C ASN A 153 -2.27 -45.62 34.54
N ALA A 154 -1.93 -46.91 34.53
CA ALA A 154 -0.93 -47.74 35.18
C ALA A 154 -1.03 -49.10 34.45
N LEU A 155 0.07 -49.86 34.36
CA LEU A 155 0.03 -51.30 34.06
C LEU A 155 -0.81 -52.06 35.11
N PRO A 156 -1.43 -53.20 34.77
CA PRO A 156 -0.81 -54.50 35.09
C PRO A 156 -1.00 -55.56 33.97
N SER A 157 0.04 -56.33 33.66
CA SER A 157 0.38 -57.68 34.13
C SER A 157 -0.25 -58.82 33.31
N ASP A 158 0.63 -59.50 32.59
CA ASP A 158 0.91 -60.95 32.57
C ASP A 158 -0.25 -61.96 32.59
N THR A 159 -0.25 -62.85 31.60
CA THR A 159 -0.47 -64.28 31.82
C THR A 159 0.08 -65.10 30.63
N GLU A 160 0.64 -66.25 30.99
CA GLU A 160 1.57 -67.08 30.25
C GLU A 160 0.92 -68.10 29.29
N THR A 161 1.71 -68.50 28.29
CA THR A 161 1.83 -69.80 27.58
C THR A 161 0.59 -70.64 27.24
N ASP A 162 0.46 -71.00 25.95
CA ASP A 162 0.67 -72.40 25.53
C ASP A 162 0.92 -72.51 24.01
N ASP A 163 1.66 -73.54 23.64
CA ASP A 163 2.29 -73.83 22.34
C ASP A 163 1.29 -74.22 21.22
N VAL A 164 1.70 -74.03 19.95
CA VAL A 164 1.38 -74.79 18.70
C VAL A 164 1.35 -73.87 17.45
N LEU A 165 2.17 -74.23 16.45
CA LEU A 165 2.30 -73.62 15.11
C LEU A 165 1.99 -74.70 14.03
N PRO A 166 1.62 -74.41 12.76
CA PRO A 166 0.59 -73.52 12.18
C PRO A 166 -0.42 -74.32 11.29
N PRO A 167 -1.38 -73.64 10.61
CA PRO A 167 -1.27 -73.68 9.15
C PRO A 167 -1.19 -72.27 8.53
N SER A 168 -0.26 -72.18 7.59
CA SER A 168 0.11 -71.03 6.77
C SER A 168 -1.10 -70.35 6.11
N GLY A 169 -1.24 -69.03 6.29
CA GLY A 169 -2.05 -68.21 5.38
C GLY A 169 -2.60 -66.87 5.88
N SER A 170 -2.81 -66.67 7.19
CA SER A 170 -3.64 -65.54 7.66
C SER A 170 -2.88 -64.32 8.22
N THR A 171 -1.62 -64.46 8.62
CA THR A 171 -0.86 -63.34 9.22
C THR A 171 -0.21 -62.44 8.16
N ALA A 172 0.13 -62.99 7.00
CA ALA A 172 0.76 -62.25 5.90
C ALA A 172 -0.18 -61.21 5.26
N THR A 173 -1.49 -61.49 5.19
CA THR A 173 -2.49 -60.55 4.66
C THR A 173 -2.71 -59.38 5.60
N SER A 174 -2.78 -59.61 6.92
CA SER A 174 -2.92 -58.55 7.93
C SER A 174 -1.70 -57.61 7.97
N VAL A 175 -0.49 -58.15 7.83
CA VAL A 175 0.73 -57.32 7.73
C VAL A 175 0.75 -56.54 6.42
N MET A 176 0.34 -57.14 5.31
CA MET A 176 0.28 -56.46 4.01
C MET A 176 -0.72 -55.31 4.01
N GLU A 177 -1.89 -55.45 4.63
CA GLU A 177 -2.86 -54.36 4.78
C GLU A 177 -2.31 -53.18 5.58
N LYS A 178 -1.60 -53.46 6.69
CA LYS A 178 -0.92 -52.42 7.48
C LYS A 178 0.17 -51.71 6.68
N VAL A 179 0.91 -52.44 5.84
CA VAL A 179 1.94 -51.86 4.96
C VAL A 179 1.32 -51.00 3.86
N VAL A 180 0.22 -51.44 3.23
CA VAL A 180 -0.48 -50.65 2.21
C VAL A 180 -1.10 -49.38 2.82
N HIS A 181 -1.65 -49.48 4.03
CA HIS A 181 -2.16 -48.33 4.78
C HIS A 181 -1.04 -47.35 5.18
N ALA A 182 0.10 -47.84 5.65
CA ALA A 182 1.26 -46.99 5.94
C ALA A 182 1.76 -46.26 4.68
N LEU A 183 1.79 -46.94 3.53
CA LEU A 183 2.19 -46.34 2.27
C LEU A 183 1.18 -45.30 1.75
N SER A 184 -0.12 -45.47 2.01
CA SER A 184 -1.13 -44.47 1.65
C SER A 184 -1.03 -43.22 2.51
N VAL A 185 -0.77 -43.36 3.81
CA VAL A 185 -0.50 -42.24 4.73
C VAL A 185 0.75 -41.48 4.33
N VAL A 186 1.85 -42.17 3.99
CA VAL A 186 3.09 -41.53 3.51
C VAL A 186 2.86 -40.77 2.20
N LYS A 187 2.05 -41.31 1.28
CA LYS A 187 1.67 -40.60 0.04
C LYS A 187 0.79 -39.37 0.32
N GLY A 188 -0.11 -39.44 1.30
CA GLY A 188 -0.92 -38.31 1.76
C GLY A 188 -0.06 -37.17 2.29
N LEU A 189 0.83 -37.48 3.25
CA LEU A 189 1.81 -36.54 3.79
C LEU A 189 2.72 -35.93 2.72
N ALA A 190 3.14 -36.71 1.72
CA ALA A 190 3.93 -36.17 0.62
C ALA A 190 3.17 -35.14 -0.24
N ASN A 191 1.84 -35.25 -0.34
CA ASN A 191 1.01 -34.26 -1.03
C ASN A 191 0.81 -33.02 -0.17
N GLU A 192 0.56 -33.17 1.13
CA GLU A 192 0.48 -32.05 2.08
C GLU A 192 1.79 -31.25 2.13
N LEU A 193 2.94 -31.92 2.12
CA LEU A 193 4.25 -31.27 2.06
C LEU A 193 4.46 -30.49 0.76
N LYS A 194 3.92 -30.96 -0.37
CA LYS A 194 3.96 -30.20 -1.64
C LYS A 194 3.08 -28.95 -1.56
N GLU A 195 1.91 -29.03 -0.94
CA GLU A 195 1.03 -27.87 -0.75
C GLU A 195 1.69 -26.80 0.14
N VAL A 196 2.30 -27.22 1.26
CA VAL A 196 3.07 -26.33 2.13
C VAL A 196 4.26 -25.71 1.38
N GLN A 197 4.94 -26.47 0.51
CA GLN A 197 6.03 -25.95 -0.31
C GLN A 197 5.57 -24.87 -1.32
N VAL A 198 4.36 -25.01 -1.88
CA VAL A 198 3.76 -23.98 -2.76
C VAL A 198 3.43 -22.72 -1.96
N LEU A 199 2.84 -22.86 -0.77
CA LEU A 199 2.54 -21.73 0.12
C LEU A 199 3.81 -20.96 0.52
N LEU A 200 4.88 -21.66 0.88
CA LEU A 200 6.18 -21.02 1.19
C LEU A 200 6.74 -20.24 0.00
N LYS A 201 6.60 -20.74 -1.24
CA LYS A 201 7.02 -20.01 -2.45
C LYS A 201 6.18 -18.77 -2.71
N VAL A 202 4.87 -18.81 -2.42
CA VAL A 202 3.98 -17.65 -2.53
C VAL A 202 4.38 -16.59 -1.51
N LEU A 203 4.56 -16.96 -0.24
CA LEU A 203 4.99 -16.04 0.82
C LEU A 203 6.37 -15.42 0.52
N GLN A 204 7.34 -16.22 0.04
CA GLN A 204 8.64 -15.69 -0.41
C GLN A 204 8.50 -14.66 -1.54
N LYS A 205 7.56 -14.85 -2.46
CA LYS A 205 7.27 -13.90 -3.54
C LYS A 205 6.57 -12.64 -3.03
N GLU A 206 5.72 -12.75 -2.02
CA GLU A 206 5.08 -11.61 -1.35
C GLU A 206 6.08 -10.76 -0.57
N VAL A 207 7.01 -11.38 0.16
CA VAL A 207 8.11 -10.68 0.85
C VAL A 207 8.99 -9.93 -0.16
N LYS A 208 9.34 -10.56 -1.29
CA LYS A 208 10.08 -9.89 -2.38
C LYS A 208 9.28 -8.74 -3.03
N ARG A 209 7.94 -8.86 -3.13
CA ARG A 209 7.06 -7.78 -3.62
C ARG A 209 6.86 -6.67 -2.59
N GLY A 210 6.96 -6.98 -1.29
CA GLY A 210 6.89 -6.02 -0.19
C GLY A 210 8.05 -5.01 -0.22
N GLY A 211 9.25 -5.43 -0.63
CA GLY A 211 10.40 -4.55 -0.81
C GLY A 211 10.28 -3.55 -1.98
N GLY A 212 9.27 -3.71 -2.86
CA GLY A 212 9.06 -2.87 -4.05
C GLY A 212 7.81 -1.98 -4.01
N ARG A 213 7.01 -2.01 -2.93
CA ARG A 213 5.96 -1.00 -2.76
C ARG A 213 6.63 0.30 -2.36
N ARG A 214 6.72 1.23 -3.31
CA ARG A 214 6.92 2.65 -3.00
C ARG A 214 5.85 3.02 -1.97
N VAL A 215 6.28 3.19 -0.72
CA VAL A 215 5.47 3.77 0.34
C VAL A 215 4.99 5.10 -0.20
N PHE A 216 3.67 5.23 -0.41
CA PHE A 216 3.08 6.51 -0.73
C PHE A 216 3.20 7.35 0.54
N ASN A 217 4.29 8.10 0.64
CA ASN A 217 4.55 8.97 1.77
C ASN A 217 3.55 10.13 1.69
N SER A 218 2.44 10.02 2.39
CA SER A 218 1.35 11.00 2.43
C SER A 218 1.73 12.31 3.14
N GLY A 219 3.00 12.47 3.57
CA GLY A 219 3.49 13.64 4.30
C GLY A 219 4.47 14.53 3.54
N VAL A 220 4.86 14.21 2.30
CA VAL A 220 5.76 15.09 1.53
C VAL A 220 4.93 15.89 0.51
N PRO A 221 4.86 17.23 0.61
CA PRO A 221 4.21 18.04 -0.40
C PRO A 221 4.90 17.77 -1.75
N ARG A 222 4.13 17.26 -2.72
CA ARG A 222 4.66 17.01 -4.06
C ARG A 222 5.15 18.34 -4.62
N LYS A 223 6.32 18.32 -5.26
CA LYS A 223 6.81 19.47 -6.03
C LYS A 223 5.67 19.97 -6.93
N PRO A 224 5.36 21.28 -6.92
CA PRO A 224 4.25 21.81 -7.69
C PRO A 224 4.42 21.42 -9.16
N SER A 225 3.34 20.95 -9.78
CA SER A 225 3.30 20.57 -11.20
C SER A 225 3.92 21.70 -12.04
N GLY A 226 4.62 21.38 -13.13
CA GLY A 226 5.35 22.35 -13.97
C GLY A 226 4.48 23.51 -14.50
N PHE A 227 3.16 23.41 -14.42
CA PHE A 227 2.20 24.46 -14.77
C PHE A 227 1.91 25.46 -13.63
N ALA A 228 2.23 25.09 -12.39
CA ALA A 228 2.05 25.87 -11.16
C ALA A 228 3.36 26.48 -10.64
N VAL A 229 4.43 26.46 -11.43
CA VAL A 229 5.72 27.06 -11.08
C VAL A 229 5.63 28.58 -11.32
N PRO A 230 5.79 29.43 -10.29
CA PRO A 230 5.87 30.87 -10.46
C PRO A 230 7.04 31.22 -11.38
N THR A 231 6.78 32.02 -12.41
CA THR A 231 7.80 32.45 -13.37
C THR A 231 7.71 33.97 -13.53
N SER A 232 8.85 34.62 -13.73
CA SER A 232 8.89 36.06 -14.01
C SER A 232 8.24 36.37 -15.37
N LEU A 233 7.44 37.44 -15.40
CA LEU A 233 6.71 37.90 -16.58
C LEU A 233 7.46 39.05 -17.27
N SER A 234 7.24 39.23 -18.57
CA SER A 234 7.72 40.40 -19.32
C SER A 234 7.00 41.69 -18.91
N GLU A 235 7.65 42.84 -19.09
CA GLU A 235 7.10 44.16 -18.74
C GLU A 235 5.72 44.42 -19.37
N GLU A 236 5.55 44.08 -20.65
CA GLU A 236 4.28 44.23 -21.39
C GLU A 236 3.12 43.44 -20.76
N MET A 237 3.42 42.28 -20.19
CA MET A 237 2.42 41.41 -19.55
C MET A 237 2.02 41.96 -18.18
N CYS A 238 2.97 42.53 -17.46
CA CYS A 238 2.72 43.22 -16.19
C CYS A 238 1.86 44.48 -16.41
N ASP A 239 2.15 45.26 -17.44
CA ASP A 239 1.38 46.46 -17.80
C ASP A 239 -0.05 46.11 -18.26
N PHE A 240 -0.25 44.98 -18.93
CA PHE A 240 -1.58 44.50 -19.29
C PHE A 240 -2.40 44.03 -18.09
N LEU A 241 -1.79 43.29 -17.16
CA LEU A 241 -2.47 42.75 -15.99
C LEU A 241 -2.59 43.77 -14.84
N GLY A 242 -1.89 44.91 -14.91
CA GLY A 242 -1.85 45.91 -13.84
C GLY A 242 -1.15 45.40 -12.59
N VAL A 243 -0.19 44.49 -12.75
CA VAL A 243 0.55 43.85 -11.65
C VAL A 243 1.99 44.39 -11.64
N ASP A 244 2.61 44.49 -10.46
CA ASP A 244 3.98 44.98 -10.32
C ASP A 244 5.00 44.10 -11.06
N LYS A 245 6.04 44.74 -11.63
CA LYS A 245 7.09 44.10 -12.44
C LYS A 245 7.88 43.02 -11.69
N THR A 246 7.81 43.00 -10.36
CA THR A 246 8.49 42.03 -9.51
C THR A 246 7.68 40.78 -9.22
N THR A 247 6.38 40.78 -9.52
CA THR A 247 5.51 39.65 -9.18
C THR A 247 5.72 38.47 -10.13
N GLN A 248 5.92 37.30 -9.53
CA GLN A 248 5.99 36.03 -10.24
C GLN A 248 4.61 35.37 -10.27
N MET A 249 4.16 34.96 -11.44
CA MET A 249 2.88 34.28 -11.60
C MET A 249 3.06 32.91 -12.25
N ALA A 250 2.21 31.97 -11.87
CA ALA A 250 2.13 30.71 -12.58
C ALA A 250 1.38 30.90 -13.91
N ARG A 251 1.76 30.12 -14.92
CA ARG A 251 1.14 30.18 -16.25
C ARG A 251 -0.39 30.05 -16.22
N LYS A 252 -0.92 29.21 -15.33
CA LYS A 252 -2.37 29.02 -15.12
C LYS A 252 -3.10 30.31 -14.74
N ASP A 253 -2.47 31.15 -13.92
CA ASP A 253 -3.11 32.32 -13.33
C ASP A 253 -3.16 33.46 -14.36
N VAL A 254 -2.11 33.59 -15.19
CA VAL A 254 -2.07 34.50 -16.34
C VAL A 254 -3.13 34.13 -17.38
N THR A 255 -3.23 32.85 -17.76
CA THR A 255 -4.26 32.39 -18.71
C THR A 255 -5.68 32.64 -18.16
N ARG A 256 -5.88 32.49 -16.85
CA ARG A 256 -7.17 32.78 -16.19
C ARG A 256 -7.53 34.26 -16.30
N GLN A 257 -6.58 35.17 -16.05
CA GLN A 257 -6.81 36.61 -16.14
C GLN A 257 -7.11 37.05 -17.58
N ILE A 258 -6.37 36.55 -18.58
CA ILE A 258 -6.65 36.85 -19.99
C ILE A 258 -8.03 36.33 -20.40
N THR A 259 -8.40 35.13 -19.97
CA THR A 259 -9.74 34.57 -20.24
C THR A 259 -10.84 35.40 -19.57
N GLN A 260 -10.58 35.94 -18.38
CA GLN A 260 -11.53 36.82 -17.69
C GLN A 260 -11.70 38.13 -18.45
N TYR A 261 -10.60 38.75 -18.88
CA TYR A 261 -10.62 39.97 -19.69
C TYR A 261 -11.41 39.80 -21.01
N VAL A 262 -11.22 38.67 -21.71
CA VAL A 262 -11.95 38.36 -22.95
C VAL A 262 -13.45 38.24 -22.69
N LYS A 263 -13.87 37.71 -21.53
CA LYS A 263 -15.28 37.61 -21.14
C LYS A 263 -15.86 38.97 -20.77
N ASP A 264 -15.14 39.76 -19.98
CA ASP A 264 -15.62 41.04 -19.45
C ASP A 264 -15.86 42.06 -20.57
N LYS A 265 -15.05 42.01 -21.64
CA LYS A 265 -15.21 42.86 -22.82
C LYS A 265 -15.98 42.22 -23.98
N GLY A 266 -16.36 40.94 -23.88
CA GLY A 266 -17.15 40.25 -24.91
C GLY A 266 -16.42 40.00 -26.25
N LEU A 267 -15.11 39.70 -26.23
CA LEU A 267 -14.27 39.54 -27.44
C LEU A 267 -14.40 38.16 -28.09
N TYR A 268 -15.62 37.63 -28.22
CA TYR A 268 -15.89 36.34 -28.83
C TYR A 268 -16.74 36.49 -30.08
N ASP A 269 -16.54 35.58 -31.04
CA ASP A 269 -17.44 35.46 -32.18
C ASP A 269 -18.76 34.81 -31.71
N GLU A 270 -19.90 35.41 -32.10
CA GLU A 270 -21.22 34.84 -31.81
C GLU A 270 -21.45 33.50 -32.51
N SER A 271 -20.77 33.27 -33.64
CA SER A 271 -20.87 32.04 -34.43
C SER A 271 -20.04 30.89 -33.84
N ASP A 272 -18.88 31.20 -33.25
CA ASP A 272 -18.01 30.23 -32.60
C ASP A 272 -17.35 30.83 -31.36
N LYS A 273 -17.92 30.54 -30.18
CA LYS A 273 -17.42 30.98 -28.86
C LYS A 273 -15.99 30.51 -28.54
N ARG A 274 -15.37 29.70 -29.39
CA ARG A 274 -13.98 29.24 -29.27
C ARG A 274 -12.99 30.19 -29.92
N VAL A 275 -13.45 31.08 -30.80
CA VAL A 275 -12.63 32.07 -31.50
C VAL A 275 -12.66 33.38 -30.70
N ILE A 276 -11.48 33.88 -30.38
CA ILE A 276 -11.28 35.15 -29.68
C ILE A 276 -10.96 36.19 -30.75
N LEU A 277 -11.71 37.28 -30.79
CA LEU A 277 -11.45 38.44 -31.64
C LEU A 277 -10.60 39.44 -30.85
N PRO A 278 -9.26 39.46 -31.00
CA PRO A 278 -8.40 40.20 -30.09
C PRO A 278 -8.53 41.71 -30.32
N ASP A 279 -8.58 42.50 -29.24
CA ASP A 279 -8.59 43.97 -29.30
C ASP A 279 -7.17 44.50 -29.51
N ALA A 280 -7.03 45.81 -29.77
CA ALA A 280 -5.72 46.43 -29.98
C ALA A 280 -4.71 46.17 -28.85
N ARG A 281 -5.18 45.94 -27.61
CA ARG A 281 -4.34 45.61 -26.45
C ARG A 281 -3.92 44.14 -26.46
N LEU A 282 -4.85 43.23 -26.76
CA LEU A 282 -4.59 41.79 -26.79
C LEU A 282 -3.80 41.38 -28.05
N THR A 283 -3.97 42.07 -29.19
CA THR A 283 -3.12 41.89 -30.38
C THR A 283 -1.68 42.31 -30.11
N GLN A 284 -1.47 43.46 -29.46
CA GLN A 284 -0.15 43.94 -29.06
C GLN A 284 0.54 42.95 -28.11
N LEU A 285 -0.20 42.41 -27.15
CA LEU A 285 0.32 41.44 -26.20
C LEU A 285 0.57 40.06 -26.80
N LEU A 286 -0.21 39.59 -27.76
CA LEU A 286 -0.07 38.24 -28.32
C LEU A 286 0.83 38.19 -29.57
N SER A 287 1.31 39.34 -30.05
CA SER A 287 2.12 39.47 -31.26
C SER A 287 1.55 38.71 -32.46
N VAL A 288 0.23 38.78 -32.66
CA VAL A 288 -0.49 38.04 -33.71
C VAL A 288 -0.67 38.89 -34.96
N SER A 289 -0.52 38.27 -36.13
CA SER A 289 -0.87 38.91 -37.40
C SER A 289 -2.40 38.98 -37.55
N ASN A 290 -2.93 40.01 -38.19
CA ASN A 290 -4.38 40.29 -38.34
C ASN A 290 -5.21 39.19 -39.06
N GLY A 291 -4.62 38.05 -39.41
CA GLY A 291 -5.27 36.89 -40.04
C GLY A 291 -5.18 35.58 -39.25
N ASP A 292 -4.50 35.56 -38.10
CA ASP A 292 -4.32 34.35 -37.30
C ASP A 292 -5.51 34.11 -36.37
N ARG A 293 -6.07 32.89 -36.42
CA ARG A 293 -7.20 32.47 -35.58
C ARG A 293 -6.74 32.19 -34.15
N VAL A 294 -6.90 33.18 -33.26
CA VAL A 294 -6.66 33.01 -31.83
C VAL A 294 -7.82 32.23 -31.21
N THR A 295 -7.54 31.02 -30.73
CA THR A 295 -8.50 30.21 -29.97
C THR A 295 -7.96 29.96 -28.57
N TYR A 296 -8.83 29.58 -27.62
CA TYR A 296 -8.40 29.18 -26.27
C TYR A 296 -7.34 28.06 -26.28
N PHE A 297 -7.31 27.22 -27.32
CA PHE A 297 -6.34 26.16 -27.49
C PHE A 297 -4.94 26.69 -27.88
N ASN A 298 -4.90 27.69 -28.75
CA ASN A 298 -3.64 28.28 -29.24
C ASN A 298 -3.11 29.40 -28.34
N LEU A 299 -3.95 29.96 -27.47
CA LEU A 299 -3.60 31.06 -26.57
C LEU A 299 -2.32 30.79 -25.76
N GLN A 300 -2.14 29.56 -25.28
CA GLN A 300 -0.96 29.19 -24.49
C GLN A 300 0.35 29.26 -25.30
N THR A 301 0.30 29.04 -26.62
CA THR A 301 1.46 29.13 -27.52
C THR A 301 1.97 30.56 -27.62
N HIS A 302 1.05 31.53 -27.71
CA HIS A 302 1.37 32.96 -27.80
C HIS A 302 1.89 33.50 -26.46
N ILE A 303 1.22 33.19 -25.34
CA ILE A 303 1.65 33.65 -24.00
C ILE A 303 3.03 33.08 -23.61
N LYS A 304 3.46 31.94 -24.19
CA LYS A 304 4.75 31.32 -23.90
C LYS A 304 5.94 32.29 -24.05
N GLN A 305 5.86 33.24 -24.99
CA GLN A 305 6.92 34.20 -25.30
C GLN A 305 7.15 35.22 -24.18
N HIS A 306 6.11 35.49 -23.38
CA HIS A 306 6.11 36.46 -22.29
C HIS A 306 6.58 35.88 -20.94
N PHE A 307 6.93 34.59 -20.90
CA PHE A 307 7.52 33.96 -19.72
C PHE A 307 9.04 33.92 -19.86
N VAL A 308 9.74 34.71 -19.05
CA VAL A 308 11.20 34.64 -18.96
C VAL A 308 11.53 33.37 -18.18
N ARG A 309 12.04 32.34 -18.87
CA ARG A 309 12.49 31.11 -18.21
C ARG A 309 13.64 31.48 -17.27
N ALA A 310 13.37 31.50 -15.97
CA ALA A 310 14.43 31.55 -14.97
C ALA A 310 15.39 30.39 -15.22
N ALA A 311 16.67 30.70 -15.40
CA ALA A 311 17.71 29.68 -15.46
C ALA A 311 17.58 28.78 -14.21
N PRO A 312 17.81 27.46 -14.33
CA PRO A 312 17.73 26.58 -13.17
C PRO A 312 18.71 27.08 -12.11
N ALA A 313 18.18 27.62 -11.02
CA ALA A 313 18.99 28.04 -9.89
C ALA A 313 19.81 26.82 -9.43
N PRO A 314 21.14 26.94 -9.26
CA PRO A 314 21.94 25.87 -8.70
C PRO A 314 21.39 25.55 -7.31
N ALA A 315 21.29 24.26 -7.01
CA ALA A 315 20.84 23.75 -5.73
C ALA A 315 21.66 24.41 -4.60
N THR A 316 21.07 25.39 -3.91
CA THR A 316 21.68 26.00 -2.74
C THR A 316 21.67 24.97 -1.62
N ALA A 317 22.89 24.58 -1.27
CA ALA A 317 23.22 23.74 -0.14
C ALA A 317 22.54 24.28 1.13
N THR A 318 21.98 23.35 1.90
CA THR A 318 21.57 23.51 3.28
C THR A 318 22.68 24.18 4.09
N ALA A 319 22.47 25.44 4.48
CA ALA A 319 23.30 26.10 5.47
C ALA A 319 23.04 25.46 6.84
N THR A 320 24.08 24.85 7.40
CA THR A 320 24.18 24.44 8.81
C THR A 320 24.01 25.66 9.71
N ALA A 321 22.96 25.68 10.52
CA ALA A 321 22.81 26.63 11.62
C ALA A 321 23.61 26.14 12.82
N THR A 322 24.67 26.89 13.10
CA THR A 322 25.59 26.80 14.23
C THR A 322 24.89 27.16 15.54
N ALA A 323 25.18 26.41 16.62
CA ALA A 323 24.77 26.72 17.99
C ALA A 323 25.46 27.99 18.52
N PRO A 324 24.82 28.80 19.38
CA PRO A 324 25.52 29.78 20.19
C PRO A 324 25.86 29.17 21.56
N ALA A 325 27.15 29.13 21.84
CA ALA A 325 27.67 29.11 23.21
C ALA A 325 27.43 30.51 23.82
N THR A 326 26.91 30.55 25.05
CA THR A 326 27.04 31.70 25.94
C THR A 326 27.47 31.20 27.31
N ALA A 327 28.61 31.72 27.76
CA ALA A 327 29.17 31.56 29.08
C ALA A 327 28.99 32.86 29.87
N ALA A 328 28.90 32.70 31.19
CA ALA A 328 29.18 33.65 32.26
C ALA A 328 28.22 34.84 32.48
N ALA A 329 27.44 34.73 33.55
CA ALA A 329 27.67 35.49 34.79
C ALA A 329 27.16 34.67 35.98
#